data_AF-A0A929EP59-F1
#
_entry.id   AF-A0A929EP59-F1
#
_cell.length_a   1.000
_cell.length_b   1.000
_cell.length_c   1.000
_cell.angle_alpha   90.00
_cell.angle_beta   90.00
_cell.angle_gamma   90.00
#
_symmetry.space_group_name_H-M   'P 1'
#
loop_
_entity.id
_entity.type
_entity.pdbx_description
1 polymer ?
#
loop_
_entity_poly.entity_id
_entity_poly.type
_entity_poly.pdbx_seq_one_letter_code
_entity_poly.pdbx_strand_id
1 'polypeptide(L)'
;MMFKKLNIFKGIKNKLARSHNAIAGAVESALSGTGREECLENLEEALILSDVGVKTSMEIVDRLREDFGNRNVEAVKARLRDDIYNILSKVEGPLKVGSAPYVIMLLGVNGVGKTTTIGKLASRFVGEGKSVVLSASDTFRAAASEQLELWAEKTGATIVRQEHGSDPGAVAFDAIRSAIAKKADVVLIDTAGRLHTKVNLMEELKKIKRVVEKELPGAPHETLLVLDSSTGQNALNQAKIFNEEIGVNGIALTKLDGTAKGGIIVAIARELEIPIRLIGVGEGVEDLKDFDAREFVDALI
;
A
#
# COMPACT_ATOMS: atom_id res chain seq x y z
N MET A 1 19.80 18.26 -6.97
CA MET A 1 18.40 17.85 -6.71
C MET A 1 17.74 17.20 -7.95
N MET A 2 17.86 17.78 -9.15
CA MET A 2 17.31 17.23 -10.41
C MET A 2 17.85 15.84 -10.79
N PHE A 3 19.17 15.61 -10.69
CA PHE A 3 19.79 14.30 -10.97
C PHE A 3 19.32 13.17 -10.03
N LYS A 4 19.00 13.49 -8.77
CA LYS A 4 18.50 12.51 -7.79
C LYS A 4 17.06 12.11 -8.14
N LYS A 5 16.20 13.07 -8.50
CA LYS A 5 14.85 12.79 -9.03
C LYS A 5 14.91 11.94 -10.30
N LEU A 6 15.75 12.28 -11.28
CA LEU A 6 15.86 11.52 -12.53
C LEU A 6 16.23 10.03 -12.31
N ASN A 7 17.12 9.74 -11.36
CA ASN A 7 17.49 8.36 -11.01
C ASN A 7 16.40 7.62 -10.23
N ILE A 8 15.65 8.32 -9.37
CA ILE A 8 14.51 7.74 -8.62
C ILE A 8 13.38 7.34 -9.60
N PHE A 9 13.07 8.22 -10.57
CA PHE A 9 12.09 7.98 -11.64
C PHE A 9 12.48 6.77 -12.52
N LYS A 10 13.75 6.69 -12.98
CA LYS A 10 14.24 5.52 -13.72
C LYS A 10 14.11 4.23 -12.89
N GLY A 11 14.32 4.31 -11.58
CA GLY A 11 14.17 3.20 -10.66
C GLY A 11 12.73 2.68 -10.60
N ILE A 12 11.73 3.56 -10.43
CA ILE A 12 10.31 3.16 -10.38
C ILE A 12 9.84 2.60 -11.73
N LYS A 13 10.18 3.26 -12.85
CA LYS A 13 9.77 2.77 -14.18
C LYS A 13 10.25 1.34 -14.45
N ASN A 14 11.49 1.02 -14.11
CA ASN A 14 12.01 -0.33 -14.26
C ASN A 14 11.29 -1.35 -13.36
N LYS A 15 10.91 -0.93 -12.14
CA LYS A 15 10.16 -1.78 -11.21
C LYS A 15 8.73 -1.99 -11.70
N LEU A 16 8.07 -0.99 -12.27
CA LEU A 16 6.71 -1.11 -12.82
C LEU A 16 6.66 -1.62 -14.27
N ALA A 17 7.79 -2.05 -14.85
CA ALA A 17 7.90 -2.35 -16.28
C ALA A 17 6.85 -3.34 -16.80
N ARG A 18 6.47 -4.34 -16.00
CA ARG A 18 5.43 -5.32 -16.37
C ARG A 18 4.06 -4.67 -16.56
N SER A 19 3.65 -3.83 -15.61
CA SER A 19 2.37 -3.10 -15.69
C SER A 19 2.41 -2.03 -16.78
N HIS A 20 3.53 -1.32 -16.90
CA HIS A 20 3.73 -0.36 -17.98
C HIS A 20 3.61 -1.01 -19.36
N ASN A 21 4.29 -2.13 -19.59
CA ASN A 21 4.25 -2.78 -20.90
C ASN A 21 2.86 -3.34 -21.23
N ALA A 22 2.11 -3.79 -20.23
CA ALA A 22 0.73 -4.23 -20.42
C ALA A 22 -0.17 -3.07 -20.89
N ILE A 23 -0.11 -1.92 -20.21
CA ILE A 23 -0.95 -0.75 -20.54
C ILE A 23 -0.46 -0.07 -21.82
N ALA A 24 0.84 0.17 -21.96
CA ALA A 24 1.40 0.82 -23.14
C ALA A 24 1.19 -0.02 -24.42
N GLY A 25 1.43 -1.33 -24.34
CA GLY A 25 1.20 -2.25 -25.46
C GLY A 25 -0.28 -2.33 -25.84
N ALA A 26 -1.18 -2.28 -24.85
CA ALA A 26 -2.60 -2.21 -25.11
C ALA A 26 -3.04 -0.91 -25.79
N VAL A 27 -2.54 0.24 -25.35
CA VAL A 27 -2.84 1.54 -25.98
C VAL A 27 -2.34 1.54 -27.44
N GLU A 28 -1.15 0.99 -27.69
CA GLU A 28 -0.59 0.87 -29.05
C GLU A 28 -1.41 -0.08 -29.92
N SER A 29 -1.79 -1.25 -29.39
CA SER A 29 -2.64 -2.21 -30.09
C SER A 29 -4.02 -1.62 -30.41
N ALA A 30 -4.65 -0.98 -29.43
CA ALA A 30 -5.93 -0.30 -29.60
C ALA A 30 -5.87 0.69 -30.76
N LEU A 31 -4.80 1.48 -30.87
CA LEU A 31 -4.64 2.50 -31.91
C LEU A 31 -4.23 1.96 -33.29
N SER A 32 -3.83 0.69 -33.37
CA SER A 32 -3.57 0.01 -34.64
C SER A 32 -4.85 -0.48 -35.35
N GLY A 33 -6.00 -0.45 -34.64
CA GLY A 33 -7.30 -0.85 -35.17
C GLY A 33 -7.81 0.01 -36.33
N THR A 34 -8.73 -0.55 -37.11
CA THR A 34 -9.22 0.11 -38.33
C THR A 34 -10.39 1.05 -38.07
N GLY A 35 -11.19 0.82 -37.01
CA GLY A 35 -12.33 1.66 -36.60
C GLY A 35 -12.18 2.28 -35.21
N ARG A 36 -12.69 3.51 -35.02
CA ARG A 36 -12.63 4.22 -33.72
C ARG A 36 -13.26 3.44 -32.58
N GLU A 37 -14.42 2.83 -32.80
CA GLU A 37 -15.13 2.09 -31.74
C GLU A 37 -14.38 0.83 -31.34
N GLU A 38 -13.88 0.07 -32.33
CA GLU A 38 -13.02 -1.10 -32.11
C GLU A 38 -11.77 -0.72 -31.30
N CYS A 39 -11.15 0.44 -31.58
CA CYS A 39 -10.02 0.92 -30.80
C CYS A 39 -10.39 1.21 -29.33
N LEU A 40 -11.54 1.83 -29.09
CA LEU A 40 -12.01 2.20 -27.75
C LEU A 40 -12.38 0.95 -26.93
N GLU A 41 -13.06 -0.02 -27.56
CA GLU A 41 -13.39 -1.31 -26.95
C GLU A 41 -12.12 -2.08 -26.55
N ASN A 42 -11.12 -2.14 -27.44
CA ASN A 42 -9.82 -2.78 -27.14
C ASN A 42 -9.08 -2.08 -25.99
N LEU A 43 -9.15 -0.75 -25.93
CA LEU A 43 -8.55 0.01 -24.82
C LEU A 43 -9.27 -0.29 -23.50
N GLU A 44 -10.61 -0.36 -23.52
CA GLU A 44 -11.41 -0.70 -22.34
C GLU A 44 -11.05 -2.08 -21.80
N GLU A 45 -11.04 -3.10 -22.67
CA GLU A 45 -10.70 -4.48 -22.32
C GLU A 45 -9.31 -4.54 -21.66
N ALA A 46 -8.34 -3.85 -22.22
CA ALA A 46 -6.99 -3.85 -21.68
C ALA A 46 -6.85 -3.16 -20.32
N LEU A 47 -7.57 -2.06 -20.09
CA LEU A 47 -7.60 -1.41 -18.77
C LEU A 47 -8.24 -2.36 -17.73
N ILE A 48 -9.29 -3.08 -18.11
CA ILE A 48 -9.92 -4.09 -17.26
C ILE A 48 -8.95 -5.24 -16.95
N LEU A 49 -8.25 -5.77 -17.96
CA LEU A 49 -7.24 -6.84 -17.80
C LEU A 49 -6.06 -6.40 -16.93
N SER A 50 -5.76 -5.10 -16.91
CA SER A 50 -4.73 -4.49 -16.06
C SER A 50 -5.21 -4.19 -14.63
N ASP A 51 -6.41 -4.67 -14.25
CA ASP A 51 -7.04 -4.50 -12.94
C ASP A 51 -7.43 -3.05 -12.58
N VAL A 52 -7.60 -2.15 -13.56
CA VAL A 52 -8.11 -0.76 -13.35
C VAL A 52 -9.58 -0.74 -12.88
N GLY A 53 -10.32 -1.83 -13.18
CA GLY A 53 -11.71 -2.04 -12.79
C GLY A 53 -12.71 -1.54 -13.83
N VAL A 54 -13.78 -2.30 -14.04
CA VAL A 54 -14.77 -2.10 -15.12
C VAL A 54 -15.31 -0.68 -15.16
N LYS A 55 -15.87 -0.19 -14.05
CA LYS A 55 -16.45 1.16 -13.97
C LYS A 55 -15.43 2.26 -14.30
N THR A 56 -14.21 2.13 -13.79
CA THR A 56 -13.16 3.11 -14.03
C THR A 56 -12.71 3.09 -15.49
N SER A 57 -12.52 1.90 -16.06
CA SER A 57 -12.14 1.72 -17.47
C SER A 57 -13.18 2.33 -18.41
N MET A 58 -14.46 2.02 -18.22
CA MET A 58 -15.56 2.58 -19.01
C MET A 58 -15.55 4.11 -19.00
N GLU A 59 -15.44 4.73 -17.83
CA GLU A 59 -15.43 6.19 -17.72
C GLU A 59 -14.19 6.84 -18.34
N ILE A 60 -13.02 6.21 -18.22
CA ILE A 60 -11.80 6.68 -18.88
C ILE A 60 -11.98 6.64 -20.39
N VAL A 61 -12.49 5.52 -20.92
CA VAL A 61 -12.70 5.33 -22.37
C VAL A 61 -13.77 6.28 -22.91
N ASP A 62 -14.87 6.49 -22.18
CA ASP A 62 -15.91 7.45 -22.54
C ASP A 62 -15.34 8.88 -22.66
N ARG A 63 -14.45 9.29 -21.75
CA ARG A 63 -13.77 10.60 -21.83
C ARG A 63 -12.78 10.67 -22.99
N LEU A 64 -12.10 9.56 -23.30
CA LEU A 64 -11.19 9.46 -24.42
C LEU A 64 -11.91 9.37 -25.78
N ARG A 65 -13.21 9.01 -25.79
CA ARG A 65 -13.99 8.88 -27.02
C ARG A 65 -13.87 10.15 -27.83
N GLU A 66 -14.05 11.33 -27.25
CA GLU A 66 -13.98 12.63 -27.94
C GLU A 66 -12.61 12.90 -28.60
N ASP A 67 -11.52 12.51 -27.92
CA ASP A 67 -10.14 12.76 -28.35
C ASP A 67 -9.64 11.76 -29.41
N PHE A 68 -10.31 10.60 -29.52
CA PHE A 68 -9.93 9.51 -30.42
C PHE A 68 -10.09 9.84 -31.92
N GLY A 69 -10.78 10.93 -32.26
CA GLY A 69 -10.99 11.36 -33.64
C GLY A 69 -9.70 11.56 -34.46
N ASN A 70 -8.60 11.90 -33.79
CA ASN A 70 -7.30 12.16 -34.43
C ASN A 70 -6.31 10.98 -34.38
N ARG A 71 -6.65 9.85 -33.74
CA ARG A 71 -5.80 8.64 -33.56
C ARG A 71 -4.35 8.92 -33.13
N ASN A 72 -4.09 10.02 -32.44
CA ASN A 72 -2.76 10.38 -31.99
C ASN A 72 -2.42 9.63 -30.70
N VAL A 73 -1.52 8.64 -30.80
CA VAL A 73 -1.07 7.81 -29.68
C VAL A 73 -0.56 8.63 -28.50
N GLU A 74 0.23 9.66 -28.75
CA GLU A 74 0.79 10.49 -27.68
C GLU A 74 -0.29 11.32 -26.99
N ALA A 75 -1.30 11.78 -27.74
CA ALA A 75 -2.44 12.50 -27.16
C ALA A 75 -3.30 11.57 -26.28
N VAL A 76 -3.57 10.35 -26.72
CA VAL A 76 -4.32 9.34 -25.94
C VAL A 76 -3.54 8.95 -24.69
N LYS A 77 -2.23 8.68 -24.79
CA LYS A 77 -1.37 8.39 -23.63
C LYS A 77 -1.33 9.55 -22.65
N ALA A 78 -1.20 10.80 -23.13
CA ALA A 78 -1.22 11.99 -22.28
C ALA A 78 -2.55 12.13 -21.53
N ARG A 79 -3.68 11.97 -22.22
CA ARG A 79 -5.00 12.07 -21.58
C ARG A 79 -5.26 10.94 -20.60
N LEU A 80 -4.82 9.71 -20.92
CA LEU A 80 -4.88 8.58 -20.00
C LEU A 80 -4.06 8.85 -18.73
N ARG A 81 -2.85 9.42 -18.86
CA ARG A 81 -2.05 9.86 -17.70
C ARG A 81 -2.81 10.86 -16.85
N ASP A 82 -3.38 11.90 -17.46
CA ASP A 82 -4.11 12.93 -16.73
C ASP A 82 -5.34 12.37 -16.01
N ASP A 83 -6.10 11.49 -16.66
CA ASP A 83 -7.28 10.84 -16.08
C ASP A 83 -6.93 9.97 -14.86
N ILE A 84 -5.87 9.15 -14.96
CA ILE A 84 -5.42 8.32 -13.83
C ILE A 84 -4.83 9.21 -12.72
N TYR A 85 -4.05 10.23 -13.08
CA TYR A 85 -3.49 11.19 -12.12
C TYR A 85 -4.58 11.91 -11.33
N ASN A 86 -5.66 12.32 -11.99
CA ASN A 86 -6.81 12.96 -11.34
C ASN A 86 -7.53 12.05 -10.33
N ILE A 87 -7.46 10.73 -10.51
CA ILE A 87 -7.97 9.76 -9.53
C ILE A 87 -6.96 9.63 -8.38
N LEU A 88 -5.69 9.38 -8.69
CA LEU A 88 -4.67 9.04 -7.70
C LEU A 88 -4.24 10.23 -6.83
N SER A 89 -4.23 11.45 -7.36
CA SER A 89 -3.87 12.67 -6.62
C SER A 89 -4.82 12.95 -5.45
N LYS A 90 -6.07 12.49 -5.51
CA LYS A 90 -7.06 12.65 -4.43
C LYS A 90 -6.75 11.81 -3.19
N VAL A 91 -6.02 10.71 -3.37
CA VAL A 91 -5.61 9.80 -2.30
C VAL A 91 -4.10 9.89 -2.03
N GLU A 92 -3.40 10.85 -2.62
CA GLU A 92 -2.02 11.10 -2.28
C GLU A 92 -1.93 11.71 -0.88
N GLY A 93 -1.24 11.02 0.03
CA GLY A 93 -1.06 11.50 1.39
C GLY A 93 0.13 10.80 2.03
N PRO A 94 1.34 11.37 2.02
CA PRO A 94 2.51 10.69 2.57
C PRO A 94 2.34 10.40 4.06
N LEU A 95 2.97 9.33 4.52
CA LEU A 95 2.98 8.95 5.94
C LEU A 95 3.76 10.00 6.74
N LYS A 96 3.05 10.80 7.55
CA LYS A 96 3.65 11.83 8.41
C LYS A 96 3.58 11.40 9.86
N VAL A 97 4.75 11.15 10.46
CA VAL A 97 4.88 10.88 11.89
C VAL A 97 4.66 12.18 12.66
N GLY A 98 3.58 12.21 13.47
CA GLY A 98 3.18 13.33 14.30
C GLY A 98 3.82 13.31 15.70
N SER A 99 3.01 13.58 16.72
CA SER A 99 3.44 13.59 18.13
C SER A 99 3.91 12.22 18.61
N ALA A 100 5.02 12.20 19.35
CA ALA A 100 5.62 10.99 19.92
C ALA A 100 4.90 10.54 21.21
N PRO A 101 4.70 9.22 21.43
CA PRO A 101 4.95 8.15 20.46
C PRO A 101 3.85 8.11 19.38
N TYR A 102 4.23 8.13 18.10
CA TYR A 102 3.31 7.94 16.99
C TYR A 102 3.11 6.44 16.75
N VAL A 103 1.86 6.00 16.80
CA VAL A 103 1.52 4.56 16.79
C VAL A 103 0.93 4.16 15.44
N ILE A 104 1.58 3.21 14.77
CA ILE A 104 1.15 2.63 13.51
C ILE A 104 0.79 1.17 13.74
N MET A 105 -0.48 0.84 13.53
CA MET A 105 -0.98 -0.53 13.57
C MET A 105 -1.09 -1.06 12.15
N LEU A 106 -0.32 -2.10 11.82
CA LEU A 106 -0.33 -2.66 10.47
C LEU A 106 -1.36 -3.78 10.35
N LEU A 107 -2.22 -3.67 9.35
CA LEU A 107 -3.31 -4.60 9.07
C LEU A 107 -3.08 -5.30 7.73
N GLY A 108 -3.83 -6.37 7.48
CA GLY A 108 -3.82 -7.08 6.19
C GLY A 108 -3.69 -8.59 6.35
N VAL A 109 -3.86 -9.33 5.26
CA VAL A 109 -3.86 -10.80 5.31
C VAL A 109 -2.44 -11.37 5.38
N ASN A 110 -2.31 -12.67 5.63
CA ASN A 110 -0.99 -13.32 5.64
C ASN A 110 -0.35 -13.28 4.23
N GLY A 111 0.96 -13.08 4.17
CA GLY A 111 1.71 -13.11 2.90
C GLY A 111 1.70 -11.81 2.08
N VAL A 112 0.94 -10.78 2.48
CA VAL A 112 0.91 -9.47 1.78
C VAL A 112 2.13 -8.58 2.09
N GLY A 113 3.01 -9.02 3.00
CA GLY A 113 4.23 -8.28 3.35
C GLY A 113 4.13 -7.34 4.54
N LYS A 114 3.22 -7.59 5.52
CA LYS A 114 3.11 -6.79 6.76
C LYS A 114 4.42 -6.68 7.54
N THR A 115 4.95 -7.80 8.03
CA THR A 115 6.19 -7.85 8.80
C THR A 115 7.39 -7.26 8.02
N THR A 116 7.46 -7.50 6.71
CA THR A 116 8.45 -6.87 5.84
C THR A 116 8.28 -5.34 5.77
N THR A 117 7.05 -4.85 5.64
CA THR A 117 6.75 -3.41 5.64
C THR A 117 7.12 -2.77 6.98
N ILE A 118 6.88 -3.45 8.11
CA ILE A 118 7.32 -3.01 9.45
C ILE A 118 8.83 -2.88 9.49
N GLY A 119 9.56 -3.90 9.04
CA GLY A 119 11.02 -3.86 9.01
C GLY A 119 11.59 -2.71 8.18
N LYS A 120 11.00 -2.45 7.02
CA LYS A 120 11.38 -1.33 6.16
C LYS A 120 11.06 0.03 6.79
N LEU A 121 9.89 0.18 7.42
CA LEU A 121 9.53 1.38 8.17
C LEU A 121 10.44 1.60 9.37
N ALA A 122 10.76 0.55 10.13
CA ALA A 122 11.68 0.61 11.25
C ALA A 122 13.05 1.09 10.78
N SER A 123 13.60 0.51 9.72
CA SER A 123 14.88 0.94 9.15
C SER A 123 14.85 2.39 8.65
N ARG A 124 13.73 2.81 8.03
CA ARG A 124 13.54 4.20 7.60
C ARG A 124 13.57 5.15 8.79
N PHE A 125 12.74 4.91 9.80
CA PHE A 125 12.62 5.80 10.95
C PHE A 125 13.89 5.83 11.80
N VAL A 126 14.55 4.68 12.03
CA VAL A 126 15.86 4.67 12.69
C VAL A 126 16.90 5.42 11.87
N GLY A 127 16.92 5.25 10.54
CA GLY A 127 17.80 6.00 9.64
C GLY A 127 17.55 7.52 9.65
N GLU A 128 16.34 7.94 10.00
CA GLU A 128 15.96 9.34 10.24
C GLU A 128 16.30 9.83 11.67
N GLY A 129 16.93 8.99 12.49
CA GLY A 129 17.30 9.30 13.88
C GLY A 129 16.17 9.14 14.89
N LYS A 130 15.03 8.54 14.50
CA LYS A 130 13.90 8.28 15.40
C LYS A 130 14.12 6.98 16.18
N SER A 131 13.71 6.99 17.43
CA SER A 131 13.63 5.81 18.28
C SER A 131 12.36 5.00 17.99
N VAL A 132 12.52 3.70 17.73
CA VAL A 132 11.44 2.81 17.27
C VAL A 132 11.22 1.66 18.24
N VAL A 133 9.95 1.40 18.55
CA VAL A 133 9.49 0.20 19.27
C VAL A 133 8.64 -0.67 18.33
N LEU A 134 8.97 -1.96 18.24
CA LEU A 134 8.23 -2.96 17.49
C LEU A 134 7.40 -3.81 18.46
N SER A 135 6.13 -4.02 18.15
CA SER A 135 5.24 -4.90 18.91
C SER A 135 4.93 -6.16 18.10
N ALA A 136 5.33 -7.32 18.62
CA ALA A 136 5.11 -8.62 17.99
C ALA A 136 3.71 -9.18 18.32
N SER A 137 2.65 -8.45 17.97
CA SER A 137 1.26 -8.85 18.25
C SER A 137 0.69 -9.90 17.27
N ASP A 138 1.43 -10.36 16.25
CA ASP A 138 1.12 -11.62 15.53
C ASP A 138 1.54 -12.84 16.37
N THR A 139 0.88 -13.04 17.51
CA THR A 139 1.25 -14.08 18.49
C THR A 139 0.91 -15.50 18.04
N PHE A 140 0.12 -15.64 16.97
CA PHE A 140 -0.28 -16.93 16.41
C PHE A 140 0.78 -17.54 15.49
N ARG A 141 1.73 -16.75 14.98
CA ARG A 141 2.79 -17.23 14.08
C ARG A 141 4.15 -17.04 14.74
N ALA A 142 4.70 -18.11 15.32
CA ALA A 142 6.04 -18.08 15.93
C ALA A 142 7.09 -17.47 14.98
N ALA A 143 7.10 -17.94 13.72
CA ALA A 143 7.99 -17.43 12.68
C ALA A 143 7.80 -15.93 12.36
N ALA A 144 6.62 -15.35 12.59
CA ALA A 144 6.41 -13.91 12.39
C ALA A 144 7.12 -13.10 13.48
N SER A 145 7.04 -13.54 14.74
CA SER A 145 7.77 -12.92 15.83
C SER A 145 9.29 -13.05 15.67
N GLU A 146 9.78 -14.21 15.23
CA GLU A 146 11.20 -14.42 14.93
C GLU A 146 11.68 -13.53 13.78
N GLN A 147 10.89 -13.43 12.70
CA GLN A 147 11.20 -12.54 11.59
C GLN A 147 11.23 -11.07 12.03
N LEU A 148 10.32 -10.66 12.91
CA LEU A 148 10.31 -9.29 13.44
C LEU A 148 11.50 -9.02 14.37
N GLU A 149 11.96 -10.01 15.13
CA GLU A 149 13.17 -9.93 15.95
C GLU A 149 14.43 -9.71 15.11
N LEU A 150 14.57 -10.43 13.99
CA LEU A 150 15.68 -10.20 13.05
C LEU A 150 15.67 -8.77 12.49
N TRP A 151 14.48 -8.19 12.24
CA TRP A 151 14.37 -6.78 11.86
C TRP A 151 14.75 -5.83 12.99
N ALA A 152 14.38 -6.14 14.23
CA ALA A 152 14.75 -5.36 15.41
C ALA A 152 16.28 -5.33 15.58
N GLU A 153 16.93 -6.49 15.51
CA GLU A 153 18.40 -6.62 15.57
C GLU A 153 19.09 -5.84 14.45
N LYS A 154 18.61 -6.00 13.21
CA LYS A 154 19.18 -5.33 12.03
C LYS A 154 19.06 -3.80 12.11
N THR A 155 17.98 -3.29 12.71
CA THR A 155 17.70 -1.85 12.76
C THR A 155 18.10 -1.19 14.07
N GLY A 156 18.36 -1.96 15.13
CA GLY A 156 18.54 -1.44 16.48
C GLY A 156 17.24 -1.00 17.16
N ALA A 157 16.08 -1.32 16.60
CA ALA A 157 14.78 -1.03 17.20
C ALA A 157 14.56 -1.88 18.47
N THR A 158 13.81 -1.36 19.44
CA THR A 158 13.38 -2.15 20.60
C THR A 158 12.23 -3.06 20.17
N ILE A 159 12.28 -4.36 20.48
CA ILE A 159 11.15 -5.27 20.29
C ILE A 159 10.47 -5.61 21.61
N VAL A 160 9.14 -5.66 21.59
CA VAL A 160 8.29 -6.17 22.66
C VAL A 160 7.55 -7.39 22.13
N ARG A 161 7.75 -8.52 22.80
CA ARG A 161 7.15 -9.82 22.50
C ARG A 161 6.84 -10.57 23.79
N GLN A 162 5.88 -11.49 23.72
CA GLN A 162 5.56 -12.44 24.78
C GLN A 162 5.67 -13.87 24.23
N GLU A 163 5.33 -14.87 25.04
CA GLU A 163 5.32 -16.26 24.62
C GLU A 163 4.33 -16.50 23.48
N HIS A 164 4.59 -17.52 22.67
CA HIS A 164 3.71 -17.91 21.57
C HIS A 164 2.29 -18.22 22.06
N GLY A 165 1.27 -17.71 21.36
CA GLY A 165 -0.13 -17.86 21.77
C GLY A 165 -0.60 -16.88 22.86
N SER A 166 0.26 -15.95 23.31
CA SER A 166 -0.14 -14.87 24.21
C SER A 166 -1.20 -13.95 23.60
N ASP A 167 -1.90 -13.20 24.43
CA ASP A 167 -2.90 -12.24 23.98
C ASP A 167 -2.26 -11.10 23.17
N PRO A 168 -2.61 -10.91 21.88
CA PRO A 168 -2.07 -9.83 21.05
C PRO A 168 -2.25 -8.42 21.64
N GLY A 169 -3.37 -8.21 22.34
CA GLY A 169 -3.68 -6.96 23.03
C GLY A 169 -2.72 -6.67 24.18
N ALA A 170 -2.32 -7.70 24.94
CA ALA A 170 -1.33 -7.55 26.02
C ALA A 170 0.06 -7.19 25.46
N VAL A 171 0.48 -7.79 24.35
CA VAL A 171 1.76 -7.44 23.69
C VAL A 171 1.75 -5.99 23.19
N ALA A 172 0.62 -5.53 22.64
CA ALA A 172 0.46 -4.14 22.20
C ALA A 172 0.47 -3.17 23.38
N PHE A 173 -0.21 -3.50 24.48
CA PHE A 173 -0.20 -2.73 25.73
C PHE A 173 1.24 -2.52 26.24
N ASP A 174 2.02 -3.61 26.35
CA ASP A 174 3.40 -3.56 26.84
C ASP A 174 4.29 -2.72 25.91
N ALA A 175 4.05 -2.78 24.60
CA ALA A 175 4.78 -1.98 23.62
C ALA A 175 4.52 -0.48 23.79
N ILE A 176 3.26 -0.08 23.99
CA ILE A 176 2.91 1.32 24.28
C ILE A 176 3.55 1.79 25.59
N ARG A 177 3.48 0.98 26.65
CA ARG A 177 4.11 1.31 27.95
C ARG A 177 5.62 1.46 27.84
N SER A 178 6.29 0.54 27.13
CA SER A 178 7.72 0.60 26.83
C SER A 178 8.08 1.87 26.05
N ALA A 179 7.29 2.20 25.03
CA ALA A 179 7.48 3.42 24.22
C ALA A 179 7.36 4.69 25.06
N ILE A 180 6.33 4.80 25.91
CA ILE A 180 6.16 5.95 26.82
C ILE A 180 7.33 6.05 27.80
N ALA A 181 7.71 4.96 28.45
CA ALA A 181 8.78 4.94 29.45
C ALA A 181 10.14 5.32 28.83
N LYS A 182 10.41 4.88 27.61
CA LYS A 182 11.64 5.16 26.87
C LYS A 182 11.58 6.44 26.05
N LYS A 183 10.45 7.17 26.07
CA LYS A 183 10.18 8.34 25.23
C LYS A 183 10.45 8.07 23.74
N ALA A 184 10.00 6.92 23.27
CA ALA A 184 10.17 6.51 21.89
C ALA A 184 9.35 7.38 20.93
N ASP A 185 9.86 7.57 19.71
CA ASP A 185 9.21 8.40 18.70
C ASP A 185 8.09 7.65 17.98
N VAL A 186 8.30 6.36 17.68
CA VAL A 186 7.38 5.55 16.86
C VAL A 186 7.16 4.17 17.46
N VAL A 187 5.91 3.70 17.42
CA VAL A 187 5.53 2.30 17.69
C VAL A 187 4.94 1.67 16.45
N LEU A 188 5.49 0.53 16.02
CA LEU A 188 4.99 -0.28 14.92
C LEU A 188 4.41 -1.59 15.47
N ILE A 189 3.12 -1.83 15.25
CA ILE A 189 2.43 -3.02 15.75
C ILE A 189 2.19 -4.01 14.60
N ASP A 190 2.82 -5.19 14.67
CA ASP A 190 2.52 -6.30 13.76
C ASP A 190 1.29 -7.06 14.26
N THR A 191 0.34 -7.36 13.38
CA THR A 191 -0.88 -8.08 13.75
C THR A 191 -1.05 -9.34 12.92
N ALA A 192 -1.87 -10.27 13.41
CA ALA A 192 -2.25 -11.42 12.63
C ALA A 192 -3.04 -11.03 11.35
N GLY A 193 -3.03 -11.93 10.35
CA GLY A 193 -3.69 -11.71 9.05
C GLY A 193 -4.53 -12.89 8.55
N ARG A 194 -5.06 -13.73 9.46
CA ARG A 194 -5.80 -14.95 9.14
C ARG A 194 -7.26 -14.67 8.73
N LEU A 195 -7.47 -14.06 7.55
CA LEU A 195 -8.81 -13.61 7.11
C LEU A 195 -9.83 -14.74 6.90
N HIS A 196 -9.40 -16.00 6.73
CA HIS A 196 -10.32 -17.15 6.64
C HIS A 196 -11.14 -17.34 7.93
N THR A 197 -10.68 -16.84 9.07
CA THR A 197 -11.44 -16.74 10.33
C THR A 197 -11.93 -15.30 10.56
N LYS A 198 -12.68 -14.73 9.61
CA LYS A 198 -13.05 -13.30 9.56
C LYS A 198 -13.49 -12.73 10.91
N VAL A 199 -14.49 -13.33 11.55
CA VAL A 199 -15.07 -12.85 12.82
C VAL A 199 -14.01 -12.78 13.93
N ASN A 200 -13.26 -13.88 14.13
CA ASN A 200 -12.26 -13.95 15.19
C ASN A 200 -11.09 -12.99 14.95
N LEU A 201 -10.68 -12.81 13.69
CA LEU A 201 -9.62 -11.85 13.35
C LEU A 201 -10.06 -10.41 13.64
N MET A 202 -11.27 -10.03 13.21
CA MET A 202 -11.72 -8.65 13.39
C MET A 202 -11.91 -8.29 14.86
N GLU A 203 -12.44 -9.20 15.67
CA GLU A 203 -12.56 -8.98 17.12
C GLU A 203 -11.20 -8.85 17.81
N GLU A 204 -10.20 -9.63 17.39
CA GLU A 204 -8.81 -9.51 17.86
C GLU A 204 -8.22 -8.14 17.51
N LEU A 205 -8.37 -7.69 16.27
CA LEU A 205 -7.86 -6.38 15.83
C LEU A 205 -8.58 -5.22 16.54
N LYS A 206 -9.92 -5.29 16.70
CA LYS A 206 -10.70 -4.32 17.49
C LYS A 206 -10.25 -4.30 18.95
N LYS A 207 -9.91 -5.45 19.53
CA LYS A 207 -9.37 -5.53 20.89
C LYS A 207 -8.02 -4.82 20.99
N ILE A 208 -7.08 -5.08 20.08
CA ILE A 208 -5.77 -4.40 20.05
C ILE A 208 -5.97 -2.88 19.97
N LYS A 209 -6.82 -2.40 19.04
CA LYS A 209 -7.14 -0.97 18.89
C LYS A 209 -7.65 -0.35 20.19
N ARG A 210 -8.63 -0.98 20.85
CA ARG A 210 -9.18 -0.51 22.15
C ARG A 210 -8.14 -0.46 23.25
N VAL A 211 -7.25 -1.45 23.32
CA VAL A 211 -6.19 -1.52 24.34
C VAL A 211 -5.17 -0.40 24.10
N VAL A 212 -4.73 -0.22 22.86
CA VAL A 212 -3.80 0.85 22.48
C VAL A 212 -4.39 2.23 22.76
N GLU A 213 -5.66 2.46 22.42
CA GLU A 213 -6.36 3.74 22.66
C GLU A 213 -6.50 4.06 24.15
N LYS A 214 -6.79 3.04 24.97
CA LYS A 214 -6.89 3.20 26.43
C LYS A 214 -5.55 3.63 27.05
N GLU A 215 -4.44 3.10 26.54
CA GLU A 215 -3.10 3.41 27.05
C GLU A 215 -2.54 4.73 26.52
N LEU A 216 -2.89 5.07 25.29
CA LEU A 216 -2.50 6.32 24.64
C LEU A 216 -3.71 6.89 23.88
N PRO A 217 -4.45 7.84 24.48
CA PRO A 217 -5.62 8.45 23.83
C PRO A 217 -5.28 9.02 22.45
N GLY A 218 -6.08 8.66 21.45
CA GLY A 218 -5.85 9.02 20.04
C GLY A 218 -5.02 8.00 19.24
N ALA A 219 -4.45 6.98 19.89
CA ALA A 219 -3.79 5.88 19.21
C ALA A 219 -4.77 4.73 18.84
N PRO A 220 -4.48 3.93 17.81
CA PRO A 220 -3.40 4.10 16.84
C PRO A 220 -3.64 5.34 15.97
N HIS A 221 -2.57 6.08 15.72
CA HIS A 221 -2.62 7.29 14.89
C HIS A 221 -2.76 6.91 13.41
N GLU A 222 -2.15 5.78 13.01
CA GLU A 222 -2.28 5.18 11.69
C GLU A 222 -2.75 3.71 11.82
N THR A 223 -3.83 3.37 11.14
CA THR A 223 -4.25 2.00 10.84
C THR A 223 -3.88 1.70 9.38
N LEU A 224 -2.65 1.25 9.18
CA LEU A 224 -2.05 1.06 7.87
C LEU A 224 -2.37 -0.33 7.31
N LEU A 225 -3.24 -0.39 6.31
CA LEU A 225 -3.58 -1.64 5.63
C LEU A 225 -2.54 -1.97 4.55
N VAL A 226 -1.89 -3.12 4.69
CA VAL A 226 -0.95 -3.63 3.69
C VAL A 226 -1.68 -4.56 2.73
N LEU A 227 -1.57 -4.28 1.43
CA LEU A 227 -2.22 -5.01 0.35
C LEU A 227 -1.22 -5.50 -0.68
N ASP A 228 -1.45 -6.70 -1.20
CA ASP A 228 -0.66 -7.28 -2.28
C ASP A 228 -1.24 -6.91 -3.65
N SER A 229 -0.52 -6.07 -4.40
CA SER A 229 -0.96 -5.60 -5.72
C SER A 229 -1.05 -6.72 -6.78
N SER A 230 -0.36 -7.85 -6.58
CA SER A 230 -0.46 -9.00 -7.49
C SER A 230 -1.81 -9.70 -7.44
N THR A 231 -2.59 -9.48 -6.38
CA THR A 231 -3.88 -10.16 -6.17
C THR A 231 -5.07 -9.49 -6.86
N GLY A 232 -4.86 -8.32 -7.49
CA GLY A 232 -5.90 -7.61 -8.26
C GLY A 232 -7.14 -7.30 -7.43
N GLN A 233 -8.33 -7.53 -7.97
CA GLN A 233 -9.61 -7.28 -7.29
C GLN A 233 -9.76 -7.91 -5.89
N ASN A 234 -9.01 -8.98 -5.59
CA ASN A 234 -9.02 -9.54 -4.23
C ASN A 234 -8.45 -8.56 -3.20
N ALA A 235 -7.44 -7.76 -3.55
CA ALA A 235 -6.91 -6.71 -2.68
C ALA A 235 -7.99 -5.65 -2.37
N LEU A 236 -8.75 -5.22 -3.38
CA LEU A 236 -9.84 -4.26 -3.20
C LEU A 236 -10.92 -4.80 -2.25
N ASN A 237 -11.37 -6.03 -2.46
CA ASN A 237 -12.37 -6.65 -1.60
C ASN A 237 -11.89 -6.81 -0.15
N GLN A 238 -10.61 -7.17 0.04
CA GLN A 238 -10.02 -7.22 1.39
C GLN A 238 -10.02 -5.83 2.03
N ALA A 239 -9.65 -4.80 1.28
CA ALA A 239 -9.57 -3.44 1.77
C ALA A 239 -10.92 -2.88 2.22
N LYS A 240 -11.99 -3.17 1.48
CA LYS A 240 -13.37 -2.86 1.91
C LYS A 240 -13.69 -3.48 3.26
N ILE A 241 -13.44 -4.78 3.42
CA ILE A 241 -13.74 -5.53 4.65
C ILE A 241 -12.95 -4.96 5.85
N PHE A 242 -11.64 -4.72 5.70
CA PHE A 242 -10.82 -4.15 6.78
C PHE A 242 -11.25 -2.72 7.14
N ASN A 243 -11.61 -1.92 6.14
CA ASN A 243 -12.06 -0.56 6.37
C ASN A 243 -13.40 -0.52 7.14
N GLU A 244 -14.38 -1.31 6.70
CA GLU A 244 -15.69 -1.43 7.35
C GLU A 244 -15.58 -1.90 8.81
N GLU A 245 -14.70 -2.85 9.10
CA GLU A 245 -14.60 -3.47 10.41
C GLU A 245 -13.70 -2.73 11.40
N ILE A 246 -12.57 -2.15 10.93
CA ILE A 246 -11.53 -1.59 11.81
C ILE A 246 -11.38 -0.07 11.66
N GLY A 247 -11.77 0.48 10.51
CA GLY A 247 -11.47 1.86 10.13
C GLY A 247 -10.01 2.02 9.73
N VAL A 248 -9.75 1.92 8.43
CA VAL A 248 -8.40 2.05 7.82
C VAL A 248 -8.20 3.52 7.42
N ASN A 249 -7.07 4.12 7.78
CA ASN A 249 -6.76 5.51 7.43
C ASN A 249 -5.48 5.69 6.58
N GLY A 250 -4.86 4.56 6.19
CA GLY A 250 -3.77 4.54 5.23
C GLY A 250 -3.62 3.19 4.55
N ILE A 251 -3.14 3.20 3.31
CA ILE A 251 -2.86 2.01 2.52
C ILE A 251 -1.36 1.93 2.15
N ALA A 252 -0.79 0.73 2.26
CA ALA A 252 0.49 0.38 1.69
C ALA A 252 0.31 -0.74 0.65
N LEU A 253 0.65 -0.47 -0.62
CA LEU A 253 0.57 -1.47 -1.70
C LEU A 253 1.93 -2.09 -1.96
N THR A 254 2.06 -3.40 -1.83
CA THR A 254 3.32 -4.12 -1.98
C THR A 254 3.35 -4.94 -3.29
N LYS A 255 4.55 -5.45 -3.62
CA LYS A 255 4.81 -6.35 -4.76
C LYS A 255 4.45 -5.78 -6.14
N LEU A 256 4.49 -4.45 -6.26
CA LEU A 256 4.20 -3.76 -7.52
C LEU A 256 5.23 -4.09 -8.62
N ASP A 257 6.41 -4.55 -8.23
CA ASP A 257 7.49 -4.98 -9.12
C ASP A 257 7.24 -6.35 -9.78
N GLY A 258 6.46 -7.21 -9.13
CA GLY A 258 6.20 -8.56 -9.60
C GLY A 258 5.06 -8.69 -10.61
N THR A 259 4.27 -7.64 -10.81
CA THR A 259 2.92 -7.76 -11.41
C THR A 259 2.70 -6.89 -12.65
N ALA A 260 1.87 -7.37 -13.57
CA ALA A 260 1.28 -6.58 -14.66
C ALA A 260 -0.06 -5.93 -14.25
N LYS A 261 -0.55 -6.22 -13.03
CA LYS A 261 -1.84 -5.79 -12.48
C LYS A 261 -1.73 -4.47 -11.71
N GLY A 262 -0.86 -3.58 -12.15
CA GLY A 262 -0.61 -2.29 -11.49
C GLY A 262 -1.82 -1.36 -11.47
N GLY A 263 -2.84 -1.61 -12.30
CA GLY A 263 -4.07 -0.82 -12.34
C GLY A 263 -4.94 -0.95 -11.08
N ILE A 264 -4.72 -1.96 -10.25
CA ILE A 264 -5.49 -2.16 -9.01
C ILE A 264 -5.44 -0.97 -8.07
N ILE A 265 -4.34 -0.21 -8.08
CA ILE A 265 -4.19 1.01 -7.28
C ILE A 265 -5.23 2.07 -7.64
N VAL A 266 -5.63 2.14 -8.92
CA VAL A 266 -6.64 3.09 -9.42
C VAL A 266 -8.01 2.68 -8.92
N ALA A 267 -8.33 1.38 -8.96
CA ALA A 267 -9.58 0.85 -8.41
C ALA A 267 -9.68 1.07 -6.90
N ILE A 268 -8.60 0.82 -6.15
CA ILE A 268 -8.52 1.06 -4.70
C ILE A 268 -8.71 2.54 -4.37
N ALA A 269 -7.98 3.42 -5.05
CA ALA A 269 -8.06 4.86 -4.83
C ALA A 269 -9.49 5.38 -5.03
N ARG A 270 -10.13 4.93 -6.11
CA ARG A 270 -11.47 5.38 -6.48
C ARG A 270 -12.56 4.89 -5.53
N GLU A 271 -12.45 3.65 -5.09
CA GLU A 271 -13.52 2.98 -4.36
C GLU A 271 -13.47 3.27 -2.85
N LEU A 272 -12.28 3.47 -2.29
CA LEU A 272 -12.11 3.65 -0.85
C LEU A 272 -11.87 5.10 -0.43
N GLU A 273 -11.30 5.91 -1.32
CA GLU A 273 -10.91 7.30 -1.01
C GLU A 273 -10.00 7.42 0.24
N ILE A 274 -9.28 6.34 0.57
CA ILE A 274 -8.31 6.30 1.68
C ILE A 274 -6.94 6.69 1.15
N PRO A 275 -6.17 7.52 1.87
CA PRO A 275 -4.82 7.88 1.47
C PRO A 275 -3.92 6.66 1.23
N ILE A 276 -3.30 6.61 0.06
CA ILE A 276 -2.21 5.67 -0.22
C ILE A 276 -0.94 6.32 0.34
N ARG A 277 -0.40 5.70 1.39
CA ARG A 277 0.79 6.19 2.08
C ARG A 277 2.06 5.75 1.35
N LEU A 278 2.09 4.47 0.97
CA LEU A 278 3.32 3.76 0.63
C LEU A 278 3.12 2.81 -0.55
N ILE A 279 4.18 2.65 -1.34
CA ILE A 279 4.30 1.63 -2.38
C ILE A 279 5.57 0.81 -2.19
N GLY A 280 5.43 -0.51 -2.21
CA GLY A 280 6.50 -1.49 -2.15
C GLY A 280 6.80 -2.01 -3.55
N VAL A 281 8.00 -1.70 -4.03
CA VAL A 281 8.45 -1.93 -5.42
C VAL A 281 9.68 -2.85 -5.48
N GLY A 282 9.83 -3.76 -4.50
CA GLY A 282 10.91 -4.73 -4.42
C GLY A 282 11.20 -5.20 -2.99
N GLU A 283 12.25 -5.99 -2.83
CA GLU A 283 12.63 -6.62 -1.55
C GLU A 283 13.57 -5.76 -0.70
N GLY A 284 14.33 -4.83 -1.31
CA GLY A 284 15.28 -3.96 -0.63
C GLY A 284 14.62 -3.06 0.42
N VAL A 285 15.39 -2.58 1.40
CA VAL A 285 14.86 -1.72 2.47
C VAL A 285 14.36 -0.40 1.89
N GLU A 286 15.11 0.12 0.93
CA GLU A 286 14.86 1.30 0.12
C GLU A 286 13.69 1.16 -0.88
N ASP A 287 13.14 -0.05 -1.02
CA ASP A 287 12.07 -0.35 -1.97
C ASP A 287 10.66 -0.09 -1.43
N LEU A 288 10.55 0.32 -0.17
CA LEU A 288 9.34 0.93 0.35
C LEU A 288 9.47 2.44 0.15
N LYS A 289 8.61 3.02 -0.68
CA LYS A 289 8.60 4.44 -1.03
C LYS A 289 7.30 5.10 -0.61
N ASP A 290 7.35 6.40 -0.35
CA ASP A 290 6.13 7.19 -0.25
C ASP A 290 5.43 7.21 -1.61
N PHE A 291 4.10 7.21 -1.58
CA PHE A 291 3.32 7.30 -2.80
C PHE A 291 3.33 8.74 -3.33
N ASP A 292 3.71 8.89 -4.59
CA ASP A 292 3.61 10.14 -5.38
C ASP A 292 2.79 9.79 -6.62
N ALA A 293 1.62 10.41 -6.75
CA ALA A 293 0.68 10.06 -7.81
C ALA A 293 1.25 10.38 -9.19
N ARG A 294 2.03 11.46 -9.31
CA ARG A 294 2.58 11.87 -10.60
C ARG A 294 3.70 10.93 -11.04
N GLU A 295 4.65 10.66 -10.15
CA GLU A 295 5.74 9.72 -10.41
C GLU A 295 5.21 8.32 -10.74
N PHE A 296 4.17 7.88 -10.03
CA PHE A 296 3.55 6.58 -10.28
C PHE A 296 2.90 6.51 -11.68
N VAL A 297 2.11 7.52 -12.05
CA VAL A 297 1.42 7.57 -13.35
C VAL A 297 2.43 7.67 -14.51
N ASP A 298 3.43 8.53 -14.38
CA ASP A 298 4.47 8.70 -15.41
C ASP A 298 5.34 7.44 -15.58
N ALA A 299 5.45 6.63 -14.52
CA ALA A 299 6.11 5.32 -14.60
C ALA A 299 5.21 4.23 -15.18
N LEU A 300 3.89 4.34 -15.02
CA LEU A 300 2.91 3.36 -15.48
C LEU A 300 2.57 3.50 -16.99
N ILE A 301 2.64 4.71 -17.57
CA ILE A 301 2.25 4.99 -18.98
C ILE A 301 3.36 5.70 -19.73
#